data_AF-A0A956M2H0-F1
#
_entry.id   AF-A0A956M2H0-F1
#
_cell.length_a   1.000
_cell.length_b   1.000
_cell.length_c   1.000
_cell.angle_alpha   90.00
_cell.angle_beta   90.00
_cell.angle_gamma   90.00
#
_symmetry.space_group_name_H-M   'P 1'
#
loop_
_entity.id
_entity.type
_entity.pdbx_description
1 polymer ?
#
loop_
_entity_poly.entity_id
_entity_poly.type
_entity_poly.pdbx_seq_one_letter_code
_entity_poly.pdbx_strand_id
1 'polypeptide(L)'
;RLHPDFGPPPYGIPYVTVSGTQSLVPVTFVLYPDESDAGAPGQPSGYPIPDEARDLPNYIEGGIPGGGSSGDRHLLVIDRDRWLLFETWATRWSAAASRWEAGSGATWDLSTNDRRPDGWTSADAAGLAILPGLIRYDEIASGEPIRHAFRFTTRATNGYVWPASHQAGDTEGAPPMGARLRLKAGVDLSGYPPDVQIIFQAMKTYGLILADNGSDMYITGTMDPRWDNDVLNPAFHSLYADDFEVIELGWNPVTSGVD
;
A
#
# COMPACT_ATOMS: atom_id res chain seq x y z
N ARG A 1 15.46 -12.03 4.71
CA ARG A 1 16.05 -11.44 3.49
C ARG A 1 15.00 -10.53 2.90
N LEU A 2 15.36 -9.35 2.42
CA LEU A 2 14.40 -8.46 1.77
C LEU A 2 13.99 -9.02 0.41
N HIS A 3 12.76 -8.74 -0.01
CA HIS A 3 12.25 -9.09 -1.33
C HIS A 3 11.58 -7.85 -1.94
N PRO A 4 11.88 -7.46 -3.19
CA PRO A 4 11.12 -6.43 -3.88
C PRO A 4 9.81 -7.05 -4.35
N ASP A 5 8.68 -6.57 -3.85
CA ASP A 5 7.35 -7.02 -4.25
C ASP A 5 6.73 -6.03 -5.24
N PHE A 6 7.44 -5.84 -6.34
CA PHE A 6 7.08 -4.97 -7.46
C PHE A 6 7.95 -5.28 -8.67
N GLY A 7 7.49 -4.89 -9.86
CA GLY A 7 8.22 -5.11 -11.10
C GLY A 7 7.35 -4.88 -12.33
N PRO A 8 7.76 -5.41 -13.50
CA PRO A 8 6.90 -5.47 -14.66
C PRO A 8 5.61 -6.25 -14.37
N PRO A 9 4.51 -6.00 -15.10
CA PRO A 9 3.29 -6.76 -14.92
C PRO A 9 3.53 -8.28 -14.93
N PRO A 10 2.89 -9.03 -14.00
CA PRO A 10 1.84 -8.59 -13.07
C PRO A 10 2.33 -8.23 -11.64
N TYR A 11 3.62 -7.90 -11.45
CA TYR A 11 4.21 -7.74 -10.11
C TYR A 11 4.05 -6.33 -9.53
N GLY A 12 3.67 -6.23 -8.26
CA GLY A 12 3.41 -4.96 -7.57
C GLY A 12 1.96 -4.49 -7.70
N ILE A 13 1.66 -3.33 -7.13
CA ILE A 13 0.30 -2.80 -7.08
C ILE A 13 0.14 -1.71 -8.15
N PRO A 14 -0.75 -1.87 -9.15
CA PRO A 14 -1.07 -0.79 -10.08
C PRO A 14 -1.82 0.33 -9.38
N TYR A 15 -1.64 1.55 -9.86
CA TYR A 15 -2.53 2.66 -9.57
C TYR A 15 -2.99 3.31 -10.87
N VAL A 16 -4.19 3.84 -10.87
CA VAL A 16 -4.77 4.52 -12.02
C VAL A 16 -5.17 5.93 -11.66
N THR A 17 -5.08 6.83 -12.64
CA THR A 17 -5.47 8.23 -12.45
C THR A 17 -6.68 8.55 -13.30
N VAL A 18 -7.63 9.28 -12.71
CA VAL A 18 -8.86 9.72 -13.36
C VAL A 18 -9.02 11.23 -13.19
N SER A 19 -9.94 11.84 -13.95
CA SER A 19 -10.38 13.21 -13.69
C SER A 19 -11.53 13.20 -12.68
N GLY A 20 -11.88 14.38 -12.16
CA GLY A 20 -13.02 14.57 -11.28
C GLY A 20 -14.37 14.36 -11.96
N THR A 21 -14.39 14.12 -13.26
CA THR A 21 -15.61 13.80 -14.01
C THR A 21 -15.81 12.31 -14.22
N GLN A 22 -14.90 11.46 -13.73
CA GLN A 22 -15.09 10.01 -13.77
C GLN A 22 -16.35 9.62 -13.00
N SER A 23 -17.22 8.85 -13.64
CA SER A 23 -18.45 8.38 -13.04
C SER A 23 -18.17 7.52 -11.81
N LEU A 24 -18.88 7.79 -10.73
CA LEU A 24 -18.84 6.95 -9.53
C LEU A 24 -19.72 5.72 -9.74
N VAL A 25 -19.17 4.54 -9.44
CA VAL A 25 -19.89 3.28 -9.46
C VAL A 25 -20.05 2.73 -8.04
N PRO A 26 -21.18 2.07 -7.72
CA PRO A 26 -21.34 1.42 -6.43
C PRO A 26 -20.41 0.22 -6.31
N VAL A 27 -19.82 0.04 -5.13
CA VAL A 27 -19.03 -1.14 -4.75
C VAL A 27 -19.74 -1.84 -3.61
N THR A 28 -19.97 -3.14 -3.75
CA THR A 28 -20.52 -3.96 -2.66
C THR A 28 -19.38 -4.52 -1.82
N PHE A 29 -19.30 -4.11 -0.55
CA PHE A 29 -18.30 -4.65 0.38
C PHE A 29 -18.80 -5.96 0.99
N VAL A 30 -18.04 -7.05 0.80
CA VAL A 30 -18.48 -8.42 1.13
C VAL A 30 -17.78 -9.04 2.33
N LEU A 31 -16.76 -8.39 2.90
CA LEU A 31 -16.02 -8.89 4.07
C LEU A 31 -16.03 -7.90 5.25
N TYR A 32 -15.74 -6.62 5.01
CA TYR A 32 -15.67 -5.58 6.02
C TYR A 32 -16.59 -4.38 5.69
N PRO A 33 -17.91 -4.59 5.50
CA PRO A 33 -18.82 -3.50 5.12
C PRO A 33 -18.91 -2.38 6.16
N ASP A 34 -18.87 -2.73 7.45
CA ASP A 34 -18.98 -1.77 8.56
C ASP A 34 -17.69 -0.98 8.81
N GLU A 35 -16.59 -1.39 8.18
CA GLU A 35 -15.29 -0.72 8.17
C GLU A 35 -14.94 -0.30 6.73
N SER A 36 -15.92 0.09 5.92
CA SER A 36 -15.67 0.55 4.55
C SER A 36 -16.36 1.86 4.25
N ASP A 37 -15.66 2.72 3.51
CA ASP A 37 -16.22 4.00 3.10
C ASP A 37 -17.13 3.78 1.89
N ALA A 38 -18.36 4.29 1.95
CA ALA A 38 -19.29 4.21 0.83
C ALA A 38 -18.88 5.11 -0.37
N GLY A 39 -17.90 6.00 -0.17
CA GLY A 39 -17.40 6.99 -1.12
C GLY A 39 -16.68 8.11 -0.36
N ALA A 40 -16.11 9.08 -1.08
CA ALA A 40 -15.36 10.15 -0.44
C ALA A 40 -16.27 11.10 0.37
N PRO A 41 -15.82 11.62 1.53
CA PRO A 41 -16.57 12.59 2.32
C PRO A 41 -17.05 13.78 1.49
N GLY A 42 -18.33 14.11 1.59
CA GLY A 42 -18.94 15.24 0.85
C GLY A 42 -19.17 14.98 -0.65
N GLN A 43 -18.87 13.79 -1.17
CA GLN A 43 -19.21 13.36 -2.53
C GLN A 43 -20.40 12.37 -2.53
N PRO A 44 -21.07 12.15 -3.66
CA PRO A 44 -22.01 11.04 -3.80
C PRO A 44 -21.33 9.70 -3.49
N SER A 45 -22.09 8.73 -2.99
CA SER A 45 -21.57 7.37 -2.77
C SER A 45 -21.09 6.74 -4.08
N GLY A 46 -19.99 6.00 -3.98
CA GLY A 46 -19.37 5.27 -5.07
C GLY A 46 -17.88 5.55 -5.22
N TYR A 47 -17.25 4.75 -6.06
CA TYR A 47 -15.81 4.79 -6.36
C TYR A 47 -15.64 5.13 -7.85
N PRO A 48 -14.65 5.95 -8.23
CA PRO A 48 -14.44 6.37 -9.62
C PRO A 48 -13.71 5.28 -10.43
N ILE A 49 -14.22 4.04 -10.42
CA ILE A 49 -13.60 2.90 -11.11
C ILE A 49 -13.85 3.04 -12.63
N PRO A 50 -12.80 3.14 -13.47
CA PRO A 50 -12.96 3.20 -14.92
C PRO A 50 -13.41 1.85 -15.49
N ASP A 51 -14.14 1.85 -16.61
CA ASP A 51 -14.60 0.62 -17.28
C ASP A 51 -13.41 -0.26 -17.72
N GLU A 52 -12.28 0.35 -18.03
CA GLU A 52 -11.03 -0.33 -18.34
C GLU A 52 -10.56 -1.25 -17.21
N ALA A 53 -10.85 -0.93 -15.94
CA ALA A 53 -10.52 -1.83 -14.83
C ALA A 53 -11.28 -3.16 -14.89
N ARG A 54 -12.47 -3.17 -15.52
CA ARG A 54 -13.25 -4.38 -15.80
C ARG A 54 -12.68 -5.13 -17.00
N ASP A 55 -12.34 -4.40 -18.06
CA ASP A 55 -12.18 -4.97 -19.41
C ASP A 55 -10.71 -5.20 -19.82
N LEU A 56 -9.75 -4.53 -19.18
CA LEU A 56 -8.33 -4.58 -19.53
C LEU A 56 -7.48 -5.14 -18.38
N PRO A 57 -6.36 -5.82 -18.69
CA PRO A 57 -5.43 -6.28 -17.68
C PRO A 57 -4.72 -5.08 -17.02
N ASN A 58 -4.04 -5.33 -15.90
CA ASN A 58 -3.09 -4.40 -15.29
C ASN A 58 -3.69 -3.13 -14.63
N TYR A 59 -5.01 -3.07 -14.45
CA TYR A 59 -5.68 -2.04 -13.64
C TYR A 59 -5.83 -2.45 -12.17
N ILE A 60 -5.83 -3.75 -11.91
CA ILE A 60 -5.98 -4.38 -10.60
C ILE A 60 -4.77 -5.27 -10.39
N GLU A 61 -4.25 -5.31 -9.16
CA GLU A 61 -3.15 -6.19 -8.78
C GLU A 61 -3.39 -7.64 -9.24
N GLY A 62 -2.32 -8.29 -9.72
CA GLY A 62 -2.38 -9.60 -10.36
C GLY A 62 -2.65 -9.53 -11.87
N GLY A 63 -2.98 -8.35 -12.40
CA GLY A 63 -3.00 -8.09 -13.83
C GLY A 63 -4.17 -8.70 -14.60
N ILE A 64 -5.20 -9.19 -13.91
CA ILE A 64 -6.37 -9.83 -14.54
C ILE A 64 -7.50 -8.79 -14.71
N PRO A 65 -8.12 -8.68 -15.90
CA PRO A 65 -9.30 -7.83 -16.10
C PRO A 65 -10.40 -8.13 -15.08
N GLY A 66 -10.93 -7.10 -14.44
CA GLY A 66 -11.96 -7.24 -13.40
C GLY A 66 -11.49 -8.00 -12.16
N GLY A 67 -10.19 -8.16 -11.94
CA GLY A 67 -9.57 -8.75 -10.75
C GLY A 67 -9.49 -10.28 -10.74
N GLY A 68 -10.36 -10.99 -11.47
CA GLY A 68 -10.40 -12.45 -11.41
C GLY A 68 -10.93 -12.98 -10.05
N SER A 69 -10.41 -14.12 -9.59
CA SER A 69 -10.96 -14.85 -8.42
C SER A 69 -9.96 -15.21 -7.32
N SER A 70 -8.69 -14.81 -7.44
CA SER A 70 -7.61 -15.14 -6.50
C SER A 70 -6.72 -13.92 -6.23
N GLY A 71 -5.83 -14.02 -5.24
CA GLY A 71 -4.94 -12.92 -4.82
C GLY A 71 -5.64 -11.82 -4.02
N ASP A 72 -4.90 -10.79 -3.67
CA ASP A 72 -5.43 -9.65 -2.93
C ASP A 72 -6.22 -8.69 -3.82
N ARG A 73 -5.83 -8.52 -5.08
CA ARG A 73 -6.57 -7.73 -6.07
C ARG A 73 -6.80 -6.30 -5.59
N HIS A 74 -5.74 -5.66 -5.08
CA HIS A 74 -5.80 -4.25 -4.75
C HIS A 74 -6.10 -3.40 -6.00
N LEU A 75 -7.03 -2.45 -5.88
CA LEU A 75 -7.31 -1.42 -6.87
C LEU A 75 -7.15 -0.04 -6.22
N LEU A 76 -6.24 0.76 -6.76
CA LEU A 76 -5.90 2.11 -6.31
C LEU A 76 -6.28 3.11 -7.41
N VAL A 77 -7.18 4.03 -7.12
CA VAL A 77 -7.64 5.07 -8.06
C VAL A 77 -7.40 6.46 -7.47
N ILE A 78 -6.70 7.31 -8.21
CA ILE A 78 -6.44 8.71 -7.85
C ILE A 78 -7.35 9.62 -8.70
N ASP A 79 -8.26 10.34 -8.06
CA ASP A 79 -8.94 11.49 -8.67
C ASP A 79 -8.00 12.70 -8.59
N ARG A 80 -7.43 13.08 -9.73
CA ARG A 80 -6.41 14.14 -9.80
C ARG A 80 -6.98 15.54 -9.61
N ASP A 81 -8.27 15.75 -9.90
CA ASP A 81 -8.88 17.08 -9.85
C ASP A 81 -9.37 17.39 -8.43
N ARG A 82 -9.81 16.35 -7.70
CA ARG A 82 -10.20 16.47 -6.28
C ARG A 82 -9.09 16.12 -5.31
N TRP A 83 -7.99 15.56 -5.80
CA TRP A 83 -6.86 15.09 -5.00
C TRP A 83 -7.27 14.04 -3.94
N LEU A 84 -8.06 13.07 -4.40
CA LEU A 84 -8.57 11.97 -3.58
C LEU A 84 -7.98 10.64 -4.05
N LEU A 85 -7.75 9.74 -3.10
CA LEU A 85 -7.35 8.36 -3.35
C LEU A 85 -8.46 7.41 -2.89
N PHE A 86 -8.79 6.46 -3.74
CA PHE A 86 -9.76 5.40 -3.48
C PHE A 86 -9.04 4.06 -3.57
N GLU A 87 -9.10 3.27 -2.51
CA GLU A 87 -8.44 1.98 -2.43
C GLU A 87 -9.44 0.90 -2.05
N THR A 88 -9.32 -0.26 -2.69
CA THR A 88 -10.15 -1.43 -2.40
C THR A 88 -9.29 -2.68 -2.37
N TRP A 89 -9.60 -3.60 -1.45
CA TRP A 89 -9.00 -4.92 -1.37
C TRP A 89 -10.00 -6.00 -1.78
N ALA A 90 -9.50 -7.14 -2.25
CA ALA A 90 -10.26 -8.26 -2.80
C ALA A 90 -11.18 -7.87 -3.96
N THR A 91 -10.83 -6.81 -4.70
CA THR A 91 -11.66 -6.19 -5.74
C THR A 91 -11.91 -7.13 -6.89
N ARG A 92 -13.18 -7.24 -7.31
CA ARG A 92 -13.56 -8.02 -8.48
C ARG A 92 -14.83 -7.52 -9.14
N TRP A 93 -14.92 -7.72 -10.44
CA TRP A 93 -16.17 -7.61 -11.18
C TRP A 93 -16.93 -8.95 -11.11
N SER A 94 -18.12 -8.93 -10.51
CA SER A 94 -19.02 -10.08 -10.50
C SER A 94 -19.89 -10.05 -11.76
N ALA A 95 -19.53 -10.81 -12.78
CA ALA A 95 -20.30 -10.90 -14.02
C ALA A 95 -21.73 -11.44 -13.78
N ALA A 96 -21.87 -12.41 -12.87
CA ALA A 96 -23.16 -13.01 -12.53
C ALA A 96 -24.12 -12.01 -11.86
N ALA A 97 -23.60 -11.10 -11.02
CA ALA A 97 -24.39 -10.06 -10.36
C ALA A 97 -24.37 -8.70 -11.08
N SER A 98 -23.57 -8.58 -12.15
CA SER A 98 -23.32 -7.34 -12.89
C SER A 98 -22.95 -6.16 -11.99
N ARG A 99 -22.03 -6.36 -11.04
CA ARG A 99 -21.58 -5.33 -10.08
C ARG A 99 -20.12 -5.50 -9.65
N TRP A 100 -19.55 -4.43 -9.11
CA TRP A 100 -18.29 -4.47 -8.37
C TRP A 100 -18.49 -5.00 -6.96
N GLU A 101 -17.58 -5.89 -6.55
CA GLU A 101 -17.44 -6.37 -5.17
C GLU A 101 -16.01 -6.13 -4.69
N ALA A 102 -15.86 -5.82 -3.41
CA ALA A 102 -14.57 -5.72 -2.74
C ALA A 102 -14.70 -6.28 -1.32
N GLY A 103 -13.61 -6.74 -0.73
CA GLY A 103 -13.60 -7.13 0.69
C GLY A 103 -13.78 -5.91 1.59
N SER A 104 -13.05 -4.84 1.30
CA SER A 104 -13.08 -3.56 2.00
C SER A 104 -12.81 -2.39 1.04
N GLY A 105 -13.10 -1.16 1.49
CA GLY A 105 -12.79 0.07 0.75
C GLY A 105 -12.49 1.26 1.65
N ALA A 106 -11.50 2.06 1.24
CA ALA A 106 -11.09 3.27 1.93
C ALA A 106 -10.91 4.43 0.96
N THR A 107 -11.27 5.63 1.42
CA THR A 107 -11.09 6.87 0.69
C THR A 107 -10.25 7.85 1.49
N TRP A 108 -9.33 8.53 0.82
CA TRP A 108 -8.32 9.36 1.45
C TRP A 108 -8.25 10.72 0.76
N ASP A 109 -8.17 11.78 1.55
CA ASP A 109 -7.78 13.10 1.09
C ASP A 109 -6.25 13.18 1.05
N LEU A 110 -5.67 13.20 -0.16
CA LEU A 110 -4.23 13.23 -0.37
C LEU A 110 -3.57 14.56 0.01
N SER A 111 -4.35 15.56 0.46
CA SER A 111 -3.84 16.82 1.02
C SER A 111 -3.64 16.76 2.54
N THR A 112 -4.04 15.67 3.19
CA THR A 112 -4.00 15.49 4.65
C THR A 112 -3.13 14.28 5.04
N ASN A 113 -2.91 14.09 6.34
CA ASN A 113 -2.31 12.88 6.91
C ASN A 113 -3.34 12.13 7.78
N ASP A 114 -4.61 12.19 7.40
CA ASP A 114 -5.68 11.59 8.16
C ASP A 114 -5.53 10.06 8.19
N ARG A 115 -5.93 9.47 9.31
CA ARG A 115 -5.93 8.02 9.53
C ARG A 115 -7.38 7.55 9.56
N ARG A 116 -7.57 6.26 9.29
CA ARG A 116 -8.84 5.58 9.58
C ARG A 116 -9.18 5.66 11.08
N PRO A 117 -10.47 5.56 11.44
CA PRO A 117 -10.87 5.39 12.83
C PRO A 117 -10.13 4.21 13.49
N ASP A 118 -9.85 4.31 14.79
CA ASP A 118 -9.25 3.19 15.52
C ASP A 118 -10.15 1.95 15.44
N GLY A 119 -9.53 0.81 15.13
CA GLY A 119 -10.21 -0.46 14.90
C GLY A 119 -10.74 -0.65 13.49
N TRP A 120 -10.60 0.31 12.56
CA TRP A 120 -11.02 0.15 11.18
C TRP A 120 -9.86 -0.27 10.28
N THR A 121 -10.05 -1.38 9.56
CA THR A 121 -9.19 -1.78 8.44
C THR A 121 -9.27 -0.79 7.28
N SER A 122 -8.55 -1.06 6.19
CA SER A 122 -8.65 -0.35 4.91
C SER A 122 -8.49 -1.35 3.76
N ALA A 123 -7.98 -0.92 2.60
CA ALA A 123 -7.43 -1.86 1.62
C ALA A 123 -6.10 -2.48 2.09
N ASP A 124 -5.41 -1.82 3.01
CA ASP A 124 -4.23 -2.30 3.75
C ASP A 124 -4.68 -2.82 5.13
N ALA A 125 -4.13 -3.96 5.58
CA ALA A 125 -4.61 -4.56 6.83
C ALA A 125 -4.27 -3.77 8.10
N ALA A 126 -3.24 -2.92 8.09
CA ALA A 126 -2.94 -2.00 9.18
C ALA A 126 -3.89 -0.79 9.25
N GLY A 127 -4.80 -0.64 8.28
CA GLY A 127 -5.67 0.53 8.16
C GLY A 127 -4.96 1.77 7.59
N LEU A 128 -3.87 1.57 6.85
CA LEU A 128 -3.09 2.64 6.20
C LEU A 128 -3.52 2.85 4.74
N ALA A 129 -3.23 4.02 4.18
CA ALA A 129 -3.28 4.18 2.74
C ALA A 129 -2.13 3.38 2.09
N ILE A 130 -2.40 2.61 1.03
CA ILE A 130 -1.39 1.79 0.35
C ILE A 130 -0.47 2.68 -0.49
N LEU A 131 -1.04 3.54 -1.35
CA LEU A 131 -0.29 4.30 -2.34
C LEU A 131 0.90 5.08 -1.74
N PRO A 132 0.77 5.80 -0.61
CA PRO A 132 1.90 6.56 -0.05
C PRO A 132 3.06 5.68 0.47
N GLY A 133 2.83 4.37 0.65
CA GLY A 133 3.85 3.41 1.06
C GLY A 133 4.54 2.69 -0.11
N LEU A 134 4.09 2.87 -1.35
CA LEU A 134 4.65 2.18 -2.52
C LEU A 134 5.90 2.86 -3.05
N ILE A 135 6.91 2.08 -3.43
CA ILE A 135 8.01 2.55 -4.27
C ILE A 135 7.48 2.76 -5.70
N ARG A 136 7.62 3.96 -6.26
CA ARG A 136 7.12 4.27 -7.62
C ARG A 136 8.25 4.53 -8.61
N TYR A 137 8.07 4.07 -9.84
CA TYR A 137 9.10 4.18 -10.88
C TYR A 137 9.42 5.65 -11.22
N ASP A 138 8.41 6.52 -11.24
CA ASP A 138 8.56 7.94 -11.55
C ASP A 138 9.45 8.69 -10.55
N GLU A 139 9.45 8.27 -9.28
CA GLU A 139 10.28 8.89 -8.24
C GLU A 139 11.76 8.62 -8.48
N ILE A 140 12.10 7.41 -8.92
CA ILE A 140 13.47 7.01 -9.21
C ILE A 140 13.93 7.58 -10.54
N ALA A 141 13.08 7.53 -11.57
CA ALA A 141 13.38 8.05 -12.90
C ALA A 141 13.67 9.57 -12.88
N SER A 142 13.16 10.29 -11.88
CA SER A 142 13.47 11.71 -11.67
C SER A 142 14.91 11.96 -11.21
N GLY A 143 15.57 10.96 -10.61
CA GLY A 143 16.87 11.08 -9.95
C GLY A 143 16.84 11.82 -8.61
N GLU A 144 15.67 12.30 -8.16
CA GLU A 144 15.51 13.00 -6.90
C GLU A 144 15.38 12.00 -5.72
N PRO A 145 15.73 12.42 -4.49
CA PRO A 145 15.50 11.61 -3.31
C PRO A 145 14.01 11.31 -3.10
N ILE A 146 13.68 10.04 -2.86
CA ILE A 146 12.35 9.63 -2.37
C ILE A 146 12.16 10.17 -0.94
N ARG A 147 10.98 10.73 -0.65
CA ARG A 147 10.70 11.50 0.58
C ARG A 147 9.67 10.86 1.52
N HIS A 148 9.46 9.56 1.43
CA HIS A 148 8.51 8.84 2.26
C HIS A 148 9.09 7.49 2.72
N ALA A 149 8.43 6.90 3.73
CA ALA A 149 8.71 5.54 4.18
C ALA A 149 8.03 4.53 3.26
N PHE A 150 8.55 3.30 3.21
CA PHE A 150 7.95 2.22 2.41
C PHE A 150 7.14 1.27 3.28
N ARG A 151 6.10 0.67 2.70
CA ARG A 151 5.36 -0.41 3.37
C ARG A 151 6.09 -1.75 3.23
N PHE A 152 5.96 -2.59 4.26
CA PHE A 152 6.42 -3.97 4.19
C PHE A 152 5.49 -4.92 4.95
N THR A 153 5.68 -6.22 4.72
CA THR A 153 4.89 -7.27 5.37
C THR A 153 5.73 -8.23 6.21
N THR A 154 5.06 -8.88 7.16
CA THR A 154 5.59 -9.99 7.96
C THR A 154 4.57 -11.11 8.06
N ARG A 155 5.01 -12.35 8.28
CA ARG A 155 4.10 -13.51 8.35
C ARG A 155 3.08 -13.48 9.49
N ALA A 156 3.37 -12.74 10.55
CA ALA A 156 2.55 -12.67 11.74
C ALA A 156 2.71 -11.31 12.41
N THR A 157 1.61 -10.83 13.00
CA THR A 157 1.52 -9.56 13.73
C THR A 157 0.71 -9.74 15.00
N ASN A 158 0.82 -8.77 15.91
CA ASN A 158 0.04 -8.72 17.13
C ASN A 158 -0.13 -7.28 17.61
N GLY A 159 -1.37 -6.81 17.68
CA GLY A 159 -1.64 -5.41 17.99
C GLY A 159 -1.37 -4.49 16.81
N TYR A 160 -1.64 -3.21 17.06
CA TYR A 160 -1.28 -2.13 16.17
C TYR A 160 -0.86 -0.92 17.00
N VAL A 161 -0.07 -0.07 16.36
CA VAL A 161 0.44 1.18 16.93
C VAL A 161 0.46 2.25 15.85
N TRP A 162 0.49 3.51 16.26
CA TRP A 162 0.53 4.61 15.29
C TRP A 162 1.71 4.45 14.31
N PRO A 163 1.50 4.65 12.98
CA PRO A 163 0.30 5.22 12.35
C PRO A 163 -0.79 4.22 11.97
N ALA A 164 -0.65 2.93 12.28
CA ALA A 164 -1.72 1.96 12.02
C ALA A 164 -2.94 2.23 12.90
N SER A 165 -4.13 1.86 12.43
CA SER A 165 -5.40 1.89 13.15
C SER A 165 -6.00 0.51 13.36
N HIS A 166 -5.42 -0.52 12.75
CA HIS A 166 -6.00 -1.86 12.74
C HIS A 166 -4.92 -2.94 12.77
N GLN A 167 -5.30 -4.15 13.18
CA GLN A 167 -4.42 -5.32 13.29
C GLN A 167 -4.94 -6.48 12.45
N ALA A 168 -4.05 -7.33 11.97
CA ALA A 168 -4.41 -8.52 11.19
C ALA A 168 -4.04 -9.84 11.87
N GLY A 169 -3.65 -9.81 13.14
CA GLY A 169 -3.23 -11.00 13.89
C GLY A 169 -3.06 -10.74 15.38
N ASP A 170 -2.87 -11.84 16.12
CA ASP A 170 -2.75 -11.90 17.58
C ASP A 170 -1.60 -12.82 18.04
N THR A 171 -0.59 -13.03 17.18
CA THR A 171 0.50 -13.98 17.46
C THR A 171 1.41 -13.44 18.55
N GLU A 172 1.47 -14.12 19.71
CA GLU A 172 2.33 -13.71 20.82
C GLU A 172 3.79 -13.51 20.40
N GLY A 173 4.37 -12.36 20.75
CA GLY A 173 5.74 -11.99 20.40
C GLY A 173 5.95 -11.46 18.97
N ALA A 174 4.91 -11.45 18.13
CA ALA A 174 4.98 -10.81 16.81
C ALA A 174 4.95 -9.27 16.93
N PRO A 175 5.54 -8.54 15.96
CA PRO A 175 5.50 -7.08 15.95
C PRO A 175 4.08 -6.54 15.71
N PRO A 176 3.75 -5.34 16.22
CA PRO A 176 2.48 -4.69 15.92
C PRO A 176 2.46 -4.08 14.52
N MET A 177 1.28 -4.02 13.89
CA MET A 177 1.06 -3.18 12.71
C MET A 177 1.46 -1.73 13.01
N GLY A 178 2.05 -1.05 12.03
CA GLY A 178 2.58 0.31 12.17
C GLY A 178 4.00 0.39 12.73
N ALA A 179 4.59 -0.72 13.20
CA ALA A 179 5.99 -0.76 13.65
C ALA A 179 6.95 -0.26 12.57
N ARG A 180 7.99 0.47 12.99
CA ARG A 180 8.96 1.12 12.10
C ARG A 180 10.33 0.48 12.15
N LEU A 181 10.83 0.10 10.98
CA LEU A 181 12.22 -0.35 10.77
C LEU A 181 13.00 0.73 10.01
N ARG A 182 14.32 0.80 10.20
CA ARG A 182 15.21 1.67 9.41
C ARG A 182 16.43 0.92 8.96
N LEU A 183 16.82 1.12 7.70
CA LEU A 183 18.09 0.58 7.23
C LEU A 183 19.23 1.25 8.01
N LYS A 184 20.12 0.47 8.60
CA LYS A 184 21.21 0.99 9.43
C LYS A 184 22.09 1.95 8.63
N ALA A 185 22.51 3.04 9.28
CA ALA A 185 23.35 4.05 8.64
C ALA A 185 24.65 3.49 8.06
N GLY A 186 25.21 2.44 8.68
CA GLY A 186 26.47 1.79 8.29
C GLY A 186 26.39 0.86 7.07
N VAL A 187 25.22 0.58 6.50
CA VAL A 187 25.10 -0.22 5.28
C VAL A 187 25.69 0.57 4.11
N ASP A 188 26.75 0.07 3.47
CA ASP A 188 27.36 0.77 2.32
C ASP A 188 26.46 0.66 1.09
N LEU A 189 26.14 1.80 0.48
CA LEU A 189 25.28 1.87 -0.70
C LEU A 189 26.07 2.01 -2.02
N SER A 190 27.38 2.29 -1.95
CA SER A 190 28.19 2.64 -3.11
C SER A 190 28.31 1.53 -4.16
N GLY A 191 28.10 0.27 -3.76
CA GLY A 191 28.10 -0.89 -4.63
C GLY A 191 26.81 -1.13 -5.41
N TYR A 192 25.72 -0.42 -5.12
CA TYR A 192 24.45 -0.61 -5.82
C TYR A 192 24.32 0.31 -7.04
N PRO A 193 23.49 -0.05 -8.04
CA PRO A 193 23.10 0.87 -9.12
C PRO A 193 22.47 2.16 -8.58
N PRO A 194 22.62 3.31 -9.25
CA PRO A 194 22.12 4.60 -8.77
C PRO A 194 20.65 4.59 -8.34
N ASP A 195 19.80 3.94 -9.14
CA ASP A 195 18.36 3.81 -8.88
C ASP A 195 18.06 3.07 -7.56
N VAL A 196 18.84 2.02 -7.27
CA VAL A 196 18.75 1.26 -6.02
C VAL A 196 19.30 2.07 -4.84
N GLN A 197 20.34 2.88 -5.06
CA GLN A 197 20.86 3.76 -4.01
C GLN A 197 19.80 4.76 -3.55
N ILE A 198 18.99 5.31 -4.47
CA ILE A 198 17.88 6.22 -4.14
C ILE A 198 16.88 5.51 -3.21
N ILE A 199 16.48 4.27 -3.54
CA ILE A 199 15.56 3.47 -2.72
C ILE A 199 16.17 3.21 -1.33
N PHE A 200 17.39 2.67 -1.27
CA PHE A 200 18.00 2.29 0.01
C PHE A 200 18.35 3.51 0.86
N GLN A 201 18.65 4.65 0.25
CA GLN A 201 18.82 5.91 0.96
C GLN A 201 17.50 6.37 1.59
N ALA A 202 16.35 6.18 0.92
CA ALA A 202 15.04 6.42 1.53
C ALA A 202 14.76 5.46 2.69
N MET A 203 15.14 4.18 2.60
CA MET A 203 15.05 3.25 3.73
C MET A 203 15.94 3.65 4.92
N LYS A 204 17.09 4.31 4.68
CA LYS A 204 17.90 4.90 5.76
C LYS A 204 17.28 6.15 6.35
N THR A 205 16.55 6.92 5.56
CA THR A 205 16.07 8.25 5.95
C THR A 205 14.69 8.18 6.61
N TYR A 206 13.76 7.47 5.98
CA TYR A 206 12.35 7.40 6.37
C TYR A 206 11.94 6.02 6.91
N GLY A 207 12.70 4.97 6.56
CA GLY A 207 12.45 3.62 7.06
C GLY A 207 11.32 2.88 6.35
N LEU A 208 10.86 1.82 7.01
CA LEU A 208 9.77 0.94 6.59
C LEU A 208 8.66 0.97 7.66
N ILE A 209 7.41 0.79 7.23
CA ILE A 209 6.24 0.68 8.11
C ILE A 209 5.59 -0.69 7.89
N LEU A 210 5.38 -1.44 8.97
CA LEU A 210 4.72 -2.74 8.91
C LEU A 210 3.23 -2.53 8.63
N ALA A 211 2.78 -2.95 7.46
CA ALA A 211 1.46 -2.59 6.94
C ALA A 211 0.53 -3.80 6.77
N ASP A 212 1.08 -5.00 6.56
CA ASP A 212 0.25 -6.18 6.31
C ASP A 212 0.89 -7.49 6.78
N ASN A 213 0.06 -8.52 6.84
CA ASN A 213 0.49 -9.89 6.95
C ASN A 213 0.81 -10.44 5.56
N GLY A 214 1.98 -11.04 5.41
CA GLY A 214 2.46 -11.55 4.14
C GLY A 214 3.76 -12.32 4.29
N SER A 215 4.62 -12.31 3.28
CA SER A 215 5.95 -12.91 3.41
C SER A 215 6.92 -11.92 4.05
N ASP A 216 7.78 -12.40 4.94
CA ASP A 216 8.67 -11.51 5.70
C ASP A 216 9.55 -10.64 4.80
N MET A 217 9.57 -9.35 5.10
CA MET A 217 10.43 -8.34 4.47
C MET A 217 10.17 -8.18 2.96
N TYR A 218 8.92 -8.40 2.53
CA TYR A 218 8.46 -8.00 1.21
C TYR A 218 8.17 -6.50 1.21
N ILE A 219 8.93 -5.74 0.41
CA ILE A 219 8.80 -4.29 0.28
C ILE A 219 7.98 -4.02 -0.98
N THR A 220 6.84 -3.37 -0.82
CA THR A 220 5.88 -3.24 -1.93
C THR A 220 6.13 -1.99 -2.75
N GLY A 221 5.90 -2.09 -4.06
CA GLY A 221 5.99 -0.97 -5.00
C GLY A 221 4.97 -1.10 -6.11
N THR A 222 5.04 -0.18 -7.07
CA THR A 222 4.09 -0.12 -8.17
C THR A 222 4.41 -1.15 -9.24
N MET A 223 3.36 -1.69 -9.85
CA MET A 223 3.50 -2.45 -11.08
C MET A 223 3.79 -1.51 -12.26
N ASP A 224 4.97 -1.67 -12.87
CA ASP A 224 5.43 -0.82 -13.97
C ASP A 224 6.35 -1.61 -14.92
N PRO A 225 6.06 -1.65 -16.24
CA PRO A 225 6.86 -2.42 -17.20
C PRO A 225 8.31 -1.93 -17.35
N ARG A 226 8.65 -0.76 -16.80
CA ARG A 226 10.00 -0.18 -16.86
C ARG A 226 10.92 -0.68 -15.75
N TRP A 227 10.38 -1.35 -14.72
CA TRP A 227 11.21 -1.99 -13.70
C TRP A 227 12.09 -3.08 -14.29
N ASP A 228 13.31 -3.22 -13.76
CA ASP A 228 14.22 -4.30 -14.13
C ASP A 228 14.44 -5.24 -12.94
N ASN A 229 13.81 -6.41 -13.01
CA ASN A 229 13.90 -7.43 -11.96
C ASN A 229 15.27 -8.12 -11.90
N ASP A 230 16.08 -8.07 -12.97
CA ASP A 230 17.46 -8.54 -12.94
C ASP A 230 18.37 -7.60 -12.13
N VAL A 231 17.94 -6.36 -11.93
CA VAL A 231 18.58 -5.38 -11.03
C VAL A 231 17.98 -5.42 -9.63
N LEU A 232 16.64 -5.36 -9.51
CA LEU A 232 15.96 -5.24 -8.23
C LEU A 232 16.16 -6.48 -7.34
N ASN A 233 15.97 -7.67 -7.90
CA ASN A 233 16.04 -8.91 -7.12
C ASN A 233 17.39 -9.11 -6.43
N PRO A 234 18.55 -9.13 -7.13
CA PRO A 234 19.83 -9.32 -6.46
C PRO A 234 20.15 -8.21 -5.46
N ALA A 235 19.77 -6.95 -5.76
CA ALA A 235 19.99 -5.82 -4.85
C ALA A 235 19.21 -5.99 -3.53
N PHE A 236 17.89 -6.21 -3.59
CA PHE A 236 17.08 -6.40 -2.39
C PHE A 236 17.45 -7.69 -1.64
N HIS A 237 17.74 -8.77 -2.37
CA HIS A 237 18.16 -10.03 -1.76
C HIS A 237 19.51 -9.96 -1.02
N SER A 238 20.31 -8.92 -1.24
CA SER A 238 21.56 -8.71 -0.49
C SER A 238 21.35 -8.18 0.93
N LEU A 239 20.17 -7.63 1.23
CA LEU A 239 19.81 -7.11 2.55
C LEU A 239 18.97 -8.12 3.35
N TYR A 240 19.16 -8.11 4.67
CA TYR A 240 18.47 -8.94 5.64
C TYR A 240 17.74 -8.08 6.68
N ALA A 241 16.82 -8.68 7.42
CA ALA A 241 16.14 -7.97 8.52
C ALA A 241 17.17 -7.42 9.54
N ASP A 242 18.28 -8.13 9.74
CA ASP A 242 19.37 -7.72 10.63
C ASP A 242 20.14 -6.47 10.15
N ASP A 243 19.97 -6.04 8.90
CA ASP A 243 20.49 -4.76 8.41
C ASP A 243 19.63 -3.57 8.84
N PHE A 244 18.49 -3.85 9.50
CA PHE A 244 17.57 -2.86 10.00
C PHE A 244 17.66 -2.73 11.52
N GLU A 245 17.32 -1.55 12.01
CA GLU A 245 17.05 -1.28 13.41
C GLU A 245 15.57 -0.95 13.59
N VAL A 246 15.00 -1.37 14.73
CA VAL A 246 13.65 -0.94 15.12
C VAL A 246 13.76 0.49 15.62
N ILE A 247 13.18 1.46 14.91
CA ILE A 247 13.17 2.86 15.39
C ILE A 247 12.11 3.01 16.48
N GLU A 248 10.93 2.44 16.22
CA GLU A 248 9.75 2.68 17.03
C GLU A 248 8.82 1.48 16.91
N LEU A 249 8.40 0.95 18.07
CA LEU A 249 7.31 -0.02 18.15
C LEU A 249 5.96 0.68 18.30
N GLY A 250 5.84 1.94 17.84
CA GLY A 250 4.65 2.78 17.94
C GLY A 250 4.83 4.13 18.62
N TRP A 251 4.24 5.18 18.03
CA TRP A 251 3.99 6.44 18.73
C TRP A 251 2.66 6.32 19.47
N ASN A 252 2.66 6.47 20.80
CA ASN A 252 1.42 6.70 21.53
C ASN A 252 1.20 8.22 21.57
N PRO A 253 0.29 8.80 20.76
CA PRO A 253 -0.12 10.18 21.00
C PRO A 253 -0.58 10.26 22.45
N VAL A 254 0.06 11.12 23.24
CA VAL A 254 -0.52 11.50 24.53
C VAL A 254 -1.89 12.08 24.18
N THR A 255 -2.95 11.41 24.61
CA THR A 255 -4.30 11.98 24.57
C THR A 255 -4.22 13.30 25.32
N SER A 256 -4.19 14.40 24.58
CA SER A 256 -4.47 15.70 25.19
C SER A 256 -5.94 15.61 25.57
N GLY A 257 -6.16 15.28 26.85
CA GLY A 257 -7.47 15.34 27.47
C GLY A 257 -8.06 16.71 27.17
N VAL A 258 -9.16 16.70 26.44
CA VAL A 258 -10.04 17.85 26.33
C VAL A 258 -10.81 17.84 27.65
N ASP A 259 -10.43 18.73 28.57
CA ASP A 259 -11.35 19.27 29.58
C ASP A 259 -12.40 20.16 28.87
#